data_AF-A0A961FEG5-F1
#
_entry.id   AF-A0A961FEG5-F1
#
_cell.length_a   1.000
_cell.length_b   1.000
_cell.length_c   1.000
_cell.angle_alpha   90.00
_cell.angle_beta   90.00
_cell.angle_gamma   90.00
#
_symmetry.space_group_name_H-M   'P 1'
#
loop_
_entity.id
_entity.type
_entity.pdbx_description
1 polymer ?
#
loop_
_entity_poly.entity_id
_entity_poly.type
_entity_poly.pdbx_seq_one_letter_code
_entity_poly.pdbx_strand_id
1 'polypeptide(L)'
;MQSKDPLTEIELLLDELESFAEKTPWYLGNRIAISDEDFFRITRSIRELLPQELSEARKVLEKQDLILKNAKEEHKRIIDTAERRLEDLTNEEQVVIIAKQQAEHIREKARMEGESLKRDALLYTTELLEDMERQFVETVETLQKGRAILESEVGKSVQANMEAVEDDDYRAQDPPEENVS
;
A
#
# COMPACT_ATOMS: atom_id res chain seq x y z
N MET A 1 25.26 0.86 -63.04
CA MET A 1 25.89 2.09 -63.60
C MET A 1 26.48 2.82 -62.42
N GLN A 2 27.80 2.80 -62.28
CA GLN A 2 28.48 3.59 -61.25
C GLN A 2 28.27 5.05 -61.62
N SER A 3 27.37 5.72 -60.90
CA SER A 3 27.35 7.18 -60.84
C SER A 3 28.71 7.59 -60.29
N LYS A 4 29.56 8.18 -61.12
CA LYS A 4 30.79 8.81 -60.64
C LYS A 4 30.39 9.83 -59.58
N ASP A 5 31.09 9.82 -58.46
CA ASP A 5 30.91 10.80 -57.40
C ASP A 5 31.20 12.19 -58.01
N PRO A 6 30.25 13.13 -57.99
CA PRO A 6 30.44 14.48 -58.52
C PRO A 6 31.62 15.22 -57.87
N LEU A 7 31.99 14.90 -56.63
CA LEU A 7 33.23 15.41 -56.03
C LEU A 7 34.48 14.90 -56.76
N THR A 8 34.53 13.61 -57.08
CA THR A 8 35.63 13.04 -57.89
C THR A 8 35.67 13.64 -59.29
N GLU A 9 34.52 13.98 -59.87
CA GLU A 9 34.48 14.67 -61.17
C GLU A 9 35.00 16.11 -61.08
N ILE A 10 34.67 16.85 -60.01
CA ILE A 10 35.25 18.17 -59.75
C ILE A 10 36.75 18.07 -59.50
N GLU A 11 37.23 17.10 -58.73
CA GLU A 11 38.67 16.85 -58.51
C GLU A 11 39.40 16.60 -59.83
N LEU A 12 38.86 15.74 -60.70
CA LEU A 12 39.44 15.48 -62.01
C LEU A 12 39.48 16.72 -62.91
N LEU A 13 38.46 17.58 -62.84
CA LEU A 13 38.43 18.86 -63.58
C LEU A 13 39.45 19.86 -63.04
N LEU A 14 39.69 19.86 -61.73
CA LEU A 14 40.73 20.67 -61.10
C LEU A 14 42.13 20.15 -61.44
N ASP A 15 42.36 18.84 -61.38
CA ASP A 15 43.60 18.20 -61.81
C ASP A 15 43.88 18.48 -63.30
N GLU A 16 42.85 18.43 -64.14
CA GLU A 16 42.95 18.77 -65.56
C GLU A 16 43.39 20.23 -65.74
N LEU A 17 42.79 21.16 -64.98
CA LEU A 17 43.14 22.58 -64.97
C LEU A 17 44.58 22.82 -64.49
N GLU A 18 45.00 22.16 -63.41
CA GLU A 18 46.36 22.22 -62.88
C GLU A 18 47.38 21.67 -63.88
N SER A 19 47.03 20.63 -64.63
CA SER A 19 47.91 20.06 -65.66
C SER A 19 48.26 21.06 -66.78
N PHE A 20 47.39 22.04 -67.07
CA PHE A 20 47.71 23.11 -68.01
C PHE A 20 48.79 24.02 -67.45
N ALA A 21 48.80 24.29 -66.15
CA ALA A 21 49.87 25.05 -65.50
C ALA A 21 51.21 24.29 -65.58
N GLU A 22 51.20 22.98 -65.33
CA GLU A 22 52.40 22.13 -65.42
C GLU A 22 52.97 22.04 -66.84
N LYS A 23 52.10 21.94 -67.85
CA LYS A 23 52.49 21.85 -69.26
C LYS A 23 52.88 23.19 -69.87
N THR A 24 52.64 24.30 -69.17
CA THR A 24 52.95 25.63 -69.69
C THR A 24 54.48 25.86 -69.71
N PRO A 25 55.07 26.20 -70.86
CA PRO A 25 56.51 26.44 -70.94
C PRO A 25 57.01 27.56 -70.03
N TRP A 26 58.14 27.33 -69.36
CA TRP A 26 58.74 28.25 -68.37
C TRP A 26 59.03 29.67 -68.90
N TYR A 27 59.24 29.84 -70.21
CA TYR A 27 59.51 31.14 -70.83
C TYR A 27 58.27 32.05 -70.88
N LEU A 28 57.07 31.53 -70.61
CA LEU A 28 55.84 32.32 -70.49
C LEU A 28 55.71 33.02 -69.13
N GLY A 29 56.68 32.83 -68.23
CA GLY A 29 56.74 33.51 -66.94
C GLY A 29 55.57 33.10 -66.04
N ASN A 30 54.76 34.08 -65.60
CA ASN A 30 53.63 33.89 -64.69
C ASN A 30 52.28 33.65 -65.39
N ARG A 31 52.30 33.20 -66.64
CA ARG A 31 51.09 32.91 -67.44
C ARG A 31 50.88 31.40 -67.53
N ILE A 32 49.62 30.98 -67.64
CA ILE A 32 49.22 29.60 -67.92
C ILE A 32 48.65 29.57 -69.34
N ALA A 33 49.10 28.63 -70.17
CA ALA A 33 48.59 28.41 -71.52
C ALA A 33 47.44 27.39 -71.47
N ILE A 34 46.22 27.86 -71.73
CA ILE A 34 45.01 27.04 -71.81
C ILE A 34 44.17 27.51 -73.01
N SER A 35 43.46 26.58 -73.66
CA SER A 35 42.54 26.93 -74.74
C SER A 35 41.27 27.56 -74.17
N ASP A 36 40.66 28.50 -74.88
CA ASP A 36 39.38 29.11 -74.46
C ASP A 36 38.30 28.02 -74.28
N GLU A 37 38.29 27.01 -75.16
CA GLU A 37 37.34 25.90 -75.11
C GLU A 37 37.48 25.07 -73.83
N ASP A 38 38.70 24.66 -73.47
CA ASP A 38 38.96 23.89 -72.25
C ASP A 38 38.71 24.71 -70.99
N PHE A 39 39.13 25.98 -70.98
CA PHE A 39 38.86 26.87 -69.85
C PHE A 39 37.36 27.02 -69.59
N PHE A 40 36.57 27.31 -70.63
CA PHE A 40 35.12 27.46 -70.48
C PHE A 40 34.42 26.14 -70.18
N ARG A 41 34.88 25.01 -70.73
CA ARG A 41 34.35 23.68 -70.41
C ARG A 41 34.55 23.36 -68.93
N ILE A 42 35.79 23.42 -68.45
CA ILE A 42 36.15 23.08 -67.06
C ILE A 42 35.40 23.98 -66.08
N THR A 43 35.47 25.31 -66.29
CA THR A 43 34.82 26.26 -65.37
C THR A 43 33.30 26.18 -65.38
N ARG A 44 32.66 25.85 -66.52
CA ARG A 44 31.21 25.63 -66.58
C ARG A 44 30.82 24.34 -65.85
N SER A 45 31.52 23.23 -66.09
CA SER A 45 31.25 21.97 -65.40
C SER A 45 31.40 22.09 -63.89
N ILE A 46 32.46 22.77 -63.41
CA ILE A 46 32.63 23.07 -61.98
C ILE A 46 31.47 23.93 -61.44
N ARG A 47 31.01 24.94 -62.20
CA ARG A 47 29.89 25.81 -61.81
C ARG A 47 28.55 25.07 -61.76
N GLU A 48 28.38 24.03 -62.56
CA GLU A 48 27.17 23.21 -62.57
C GLU A 48 27.16 22.21 -61.40
N LEU A 49 28.30 21.57 -61.11
CA LEU A 49 28.39 20.51 -60.09
C LEU A 49 28.56 21.05 -58.66
N LEU A 50 29.41 22.06 -58.42
CA LEU A 50 29.73 22.54 -57.06
C LEU A 50 28.50 23.02 -56.24
N PRO A 51 27.55 23.79 -56.79
CA PRO A 51 26.42 24.27 -56.02
C PRO A 51 25.52 23.14 -55.52
N GLN A 52 25.40 22.07 -56.31
CA GLN A 52 24.61 20.90 -55.94
C GLN A 52 25.25 20.19 -54.75
N GLU A 53 26.55 19.88 -54.82
CA GLU A 53 27.28 19.20 -53.74
C GLU A 53 27.28 20.01 -52.44
N LEU A 54 27.47 21.33 -52.54
CA LEU A 54 27.41 22.20 -51.38
C LEU A 54 26.01 22.23 -50.75
N SER A 55 24.95 22.14 -51.55
CA SER A 55 23.57 22.05 -51.08
C SER A 55 23.30 20.73 -50.36
N GLU A 56 23.78 19.62 -50.92
CA GLU A 56 23.66 18.30 -50.32
C GLU A 56 24.42 18.20 -48.99
N ALA A 57 25.66 18.69 -48.93
CA ALA A 57 26.44 18.79 -47.71
C ALA A 57 25.72 19.61 -46.63
N ARG A 58 25.13 20.77 -47.00
CA ARG A 58 24.34 21.59 -46.06
C ARG A 58 23.12 20.83 -45.53
N LYS A 59 22.39 20.11 -46.38
CA LYS A 59 21.25 19.29 -45.95
C LYS A 59 21.67 18.18 -44.97
N VAL A 60 22.84 17.59 -45.16
CA VAL A 60 23.37 16.58 -44.23
C VAL A 60 23.65 17.21 -42.87
N LEU A 61 24.27 18.39 -42.83
CA LEU A 61 24.52 19.13 -41.59
C LEU A 61 23.20 19.51 -40.88
N GLU A 62 22.23 20.05 -41.61
CA GLU A 62 20.91 20.37 -41.05
C GLU A 62 20.20 19.14 -40.48
N LYS A 63 20.27 17.99 -41.17
CA LYS A 63 19.73 16.72 -40.68
C LYS A 63 20.46 16.25 -39.42
N GLN A 64 21.78 16.40 -39.35
CA GLN A 64 22.55 16.03 -38.18
C GLN A 64 22.12 16.85 -36.96
N ASP A 65 21.97 18.17 -37.12
CA ASP A 65 21.49 19.05 -36.06
C ASP A 65 20.08 18.69 -35.61
N LEU A 66 19.18 18.37 -36.55
CA LEU A 66 17.83 17.91 -36.25
C LEU A 66 17.83 16.60 -35.46
N ILE A 67 18.63 15.62 -35.87
CA ILE A 67 18.77 14.34 -35.17
C ILE A 67 19.30 14.58 -33.74
N LEU A 68 20.32 15.41 -33.59
CA LEU A 68 20.90 15.73 -32.30
C LEU A 68 19.89 16.42 -31.38
N LYS A 69 19.10 17.35 -31.91
CA LYS A 69 18.03 18.02 -31.17
C LYS A 69 16.96 17.02 -30.73
N ASN A 70 16.46 16.20 -31.65
CA ASN A 70 15.45 15.18 -31.34
C ASN A 70 15.96 14.17 -30.30
N ALA A 71 17.22 13.74 -30.41
CA ALA A 71 17.83 12.84 -29.43
C ALA A 71 17.92 13.47 -28.03
N LYS A 72 18.25 14.76 -27.94
CA LYS A 72 18.27 15.50 -26.66
C LYS A 72 16.87 15.65 -26.07
N GLU A 73 15.88 15.96 -26.89
CA GLU A 73 14.48 16.08 -26.44
C GLU A 73 13.93 14.74 -25.96
N GLU A 74 14.17 13.65 -26.71
CA GLU A 74 13.72 12.31 -26.31
C GLU A 74 14.47 11.82 -25.06
N HIS A 75 15.78 12.09 -24.96
CA HIS A 75 16.53 11.79 -23.73
C HIS A 75 15.92 12.48 -22.52
N LYS A 76 15.63 13.79 -22.62
CA LYS A 76 14.97 14.53 -21.55
C LYS A 76 13.61 13.93 -21.19
N ARG A 77 12.80 13.58 -22.20
CA ARG A 77 11.50 12.95 -21.99
C ARG A 77 11.62 11.59 -21.27
N ILE A 78 12.63 10.78 -21.60
CA ILE A 78 12.89 9.50 -20.95
C ILE A 78 13.22 9.73 -19.47
N ILE A 79 14.12 10.68 -19.17
CA ILE A 79 14.48 11.03 -17.79
C ILE A 79 13.25 11.52 -17.01
N ASP A 80 12.50 12.49 -17.54
CA ASP A 80 11.30 13.03 -16.88
C ASP A 80 10.26 11.92 -16.61
N THR A 81 10.12 10.95 -17.52
CA THR A 81 9.19 9.82 -17.35
C THR A 81 9.68 8.84 -16.28
N ALA A 82 10.98 8.57 -16.23
CA ALA A 82 11.58 7.69 -15.24
C ALA A 82 11.49 8.29 -13.83
N GLU A 83 11.73 9.59 -13.69
CA GLU A 83 11.61 10.32 -12.42
C GLU A 83 10.19 10.27 -11.88
N ARG A 84 9.17 10.56 -12.72
CA ARG A 84 7.76 10.44 -12.30
C ARG A 84 7.41 9.02 -11.84
N ARG A 85 7.88 8.01 -12.57
CA ARG A 85 7.63 6.61 -12.19
C ARG A 85 8.30 6.23 -10.87
N LEU A 86 9.50 6.75 -10.60
CA LEU A 86 10.16 6.56 -9.31
C LEU A 86 9.39 7.25 -8.18
N GLU A 87 8.88 8.46 -8.42
CA GLU A 87 8.04 9.19 -7.46
C GLU A 87 6.75 8.42 -7.15
N ASP A 88 6.06 7.93 -8.18
CA ASP A 88 4.84 7.11 -8.03
C ASP A 88 5.11 5.83 -7.22
N LEU A 89 6.17 5.09 -7.56
CA LEU A 89 6.55 3.87 -6.84
C LEU A 89 6.92 4.17 -5.37
N THR A 90 7.64 5.25 -5.13
CA THR A 90 8.03 5.65 -3.76
C THR A 90 6.80 6.04 -2.94
N ASN A 91 5.86 6.78 -3.55
CA ASN A 91 4.61 7.14 -2.92
C ASN A 91 3.76 5.90 -2.59
N GLU A 92 3.64 4.95 -3.52
CA GLU A 92 2.94 3.69 -3.28
C GLU A 92 3.58 2.88 -2.13
N GLU A 93 4.91 2.75 -2.12
CA GLU A 93 5.62 2.05 -1.05
C GLU A 93 5.43 2.73 0.31
N GLN A 94 5.50 4.05 0.36
CA GLN A 94 5.28 4.84 1.57
C GLN A 94 3.84 4.65 2.10
N VAL A 95 2.84 4.64 1.22
CA VAL A 95 1.44 4.36 1.59
C VAL A 95 1.29 2.96 2.18
N VAL A 96 1.94 1.95 1.59
CA VAL A 96 1.91 0.57 2.10
C VAL A 96 2.57 0.46 3.47
N ILE A 97 3.69 1.14 3.71
CA ILE A 97 4.36 1.14 5.02
C ILE A 97 3.46 1.76 6.09
N ILE A 98 2.86 2.92 5.81
CA ILE A 98 1.94 3.60 6.74
C ILE A 98 0.72 2.73 7.02
N ALA A 99 0.14 2.11 5.98
CA ALA A 99 -1.01 1.21 6.13
C ALA A 99 -0.68 0.00 7.02
N LYS A 100 0.50 -0.60 6.87
CA LYS A 100 0.97 -1.71 7.73
C LYS A 100 1.16 -1.25 9.18
N GLN A 101 1.77 -0.09 9.41
CA GLN A 101 1.92 0.46 10.76
C GLN A 101 0.57 0.73 11.43
N GLN A 102 -0.38 1.31 10.69
CA GLN A 102 -1.73 1.56 11.18
C GLN A 102 -2.47 0.25 11.47
N ALA A 103 -2.33 -0.76 10.61
CA ALA A 103 -2.92 -2.08 10.83
C ALA A 103 -2.38 -2.74 12.11
N GLU A 104 -1.07 -2.71 12.34
CA GLU A 104 -0.47 -3.25 13.57
C GLU A 104 -0.92 -2.47 14.80
N HIS A 105 -1.02 -1.15 14.72
CA HIS A 105 -1.57 -0.33 15.82
C HIS A 105 -3.03 -0.69 16.13
N ILE A 106 -3.87 -0.87 15.11
CA ILE A 106 -5.27 -1.30 15.29
C ILE A 106 -5.33 -2.69 15.92
N ARG A 107 -4.50 -3.64 15.46
CA ARG A 107 -4.44 -5.00 16.02
C ARG A 107 -4.05 -5.00 17.49
N GLU A 108 -3.03 -4.22 17.85
CA GLU A 108 -2.58 -4.14 19.23
C GLU A 108 -3.63 -3.48 20.12
N LYS A 109 -4.25 -2.40 19.66
CA LYS A 109 -5.36 -1.76 20.36
C LYS A 109 -6.53 -2.73 20.58
N ALA A 110 -6.94 -3.46 19.54
CA ALA A 110 -8.00 -4.46 19.65
C ALA A 110 -7.64 -5.60 20.61
N ARG A 111 -6.37 -6.03 20.64
CA ARG A 111 -5.87 -7.04 21.59
C ARG A 111 -5.98 -6.53 23.03
N MET A 112 -5.49 -5.31 23.30
CA MET A 112 -5.57 -4.69 24.63
C MET A 112 -7.01 -4.49 25.09
N GLU A 113 -7.89 -4.01 24.21
CA GLU A 113 -9.32 -3.84 24.50
C GLU A 113 -9.99 -5.18 24.80
N GLY A 114 -9.69 -6.23 24.02
CA GLY A 114 -10.19 -7.58 24.28
C GLY A 114 -9.72 -8.16 25.62
N GLU A 115 -8.46 -7.93 25.99
CA GLU A 115 -7.93 -8.33 27.30
C GLU A 115 -8.57 -7.56 28.45
N SER A 116 -8.83 -6.26 28.26
CA SER A 116 -9.55 -5.45 29.25
C SER A 116 -10.97 -5.95 29.42
N LEU A 117 -11.71 -6.11 28.32
CA LEU A 117 -13.09 -6.58 28.34
C LEU A 117 -13.21 -7.95 29.01
N LYS A 118 -12.27 -8.87 28.73
CA LYS A 118 -12.23 -10.18 29.40
C LYS A 118 -12.02 -10.03 30.92
N ARG A 119 -11.11 -9.15 31.35
CA ARG A 119 -10.89 -8.88 32.78
C ARG A 119 -12.14 -8.29 33.42
N ASP A 120 -12.75 -7.30 32.79
CA ASP A 120 -13.94 -6.62 33.31
C ASP A 120 -15.12 -7.59 33.42
N ALA A 121 -15.31 -8.46 32.43
CA ALA A 121 -16.32 -9.51 32.47
C ALA A 121 -16.09 -10.51 33.61
N LEU A 122 -14.83 -10.91 33.84
CA LEU A 122 -14.48 -11.81 34.94
C LEU A 122 -14.77 -11.17 36.30
N LEU A 123 -14.36 -9.92 36.51
CA LEU A 123 -14.65 -9.16 37.74
C LEU A 123 -16.15 -9.07 38.00
N TYR A 124 -16.93 -8.68 36.97
CA TYR A 124 -18.38 -8.61 37.08
C TYR A 124 -19.01 -9.96 37.43
N THR A 125 -18.56 -11.06 36.82
CA THR A 125 -19.06 -12.40 37.18
C THR A 125 -18.69 -12.81 38.59
N THR A 126 -17.52 -12.41 39.10
CA THR A 126 -17.13 -12.67 40.49
C THR A 126 -18.04 -11.91 41.45
N GLU A 127 -18.27 -10.62 41.23
CA GLU A 127 -19.18 -9.82 42.06
C GLU A 127 -20.60 -10.41 42.07
N LEU A 128 -21.11 -10.81 40.90
CA LEU A 128 -22.42 -11.44 40.80
C LEU A 128 -22.49 -12.76 41.58
N LEU A 129 -21.45 -13.59 41.50
CA LEU A 129 -21.39 -14.86 42.24
C LEU A 129 -21.30 -14.64 43.75
N GLU A 130 -20.53 -13.65 44.21
CA GLU A 130 -20.45 -13.28 45.63
C GLU A 130 -21.81 -12.80 46.16
N ASP A 131 -22.54 -12.01 45.38
CA ASP A 131 -23.88 -11.55 45.74
C ASP A 131 -24.89 -12.71 45.81
N MET A 132 -24.84 -13.64 44.85
CA MET A 132 -25.66 -14.84 44.87
C MET A 132 -25.34 -15.74 46.08
N GLU A 133 -24.05 -15.93 46.40
CA GLU A 133 -23.63 -16.69 47.58
C GLU A 133 -24.20 -16.09 48.87
N ARG A 134 -24.10 -14.76 49.02
CA ARG A 134 -24.64 -14.04 50.18
C ARG A 134 -26.15 -14.26 50.34
N GLN A 135 -26.90 -14.17 49.24
CA GLN A 135 -28.36 -14.41 49.25
C GLN A 135 -28.71 -15.86 49.61
N PHE A 136 -27.93 -16.84 49.12
CA PHE A 136 -28.14 -18.24 49.49
C PHE A 136 -27.86 -18.50 50.97
N VAL A 137 -26.80 -17.93 51.53
CA VAL A 137 -26.50 -18.03 52.96
C VAL A 137 -27.66 -17.49 53.79
N GLU A 138 -28.17 -16.29 53.49
CA GLU A 138 -29.31 -15.69 54.18
C GLU A 138 -30.59 -16.53 54.06
N THR A 139 -30.83 -17.11 52.88
CA THR A 139 -31.97 -18.00 52.64
C THR A 139 -31.86 -19.28 53.48
N VAL A 140 -30.68 -19.90 53.54
CA VAL A 140 -30.43 -21.08 54.36
C VAL A 140 -30.61 -20.79 55.84
N GLU A 141 -30.08 -19.66 56.34
CA GLU A 141 -30.28 -19.23 57.72
C GLU A 141 -31.77 -19.04 58.05
N THR A 142 -32.54 -18.46 57.14
CA THR A 142 -33.98 -18.26 57.30
C THR A 142 -34.73 -19.59 57.35
N LEU A 143 -34.37 -20.56 56.50
CA LEU A 143 -34.92 -21.92 56.53
C LEU A 143 -34.58 -22.65 57.83
N GLN A 144 -33.35 -22.53 58.33
CA GLN A 144 -32.93 -23.12 59.60
C GLN A 144 -33.72 -22.54 60.78
N LYS A 145 -33.89 -21.21 60.82
CA LYS A 145 -34.74 -20.54 61.83
C LYS A 145 -36.19 -21.05 61.74
N GLY A 146 -36.75 -21.14 60.53
CA GLY A 146 -38.10 -21.67 60.31
C GLY A 146 -38.26 -23.12 60.79
N ARG A 147 -37.28 -23.99 60.51
CA ARG A 147 -37.26 -25.37 61.02
C ARG A 147 -37.19 -25.44 62.54
N ALA A 148 -36.31 -24.67 63.17
CA ALA A 148 -36.18 -24.65 64.63
C ALA A 148 -37.47 -24.21 65.32
N ILE A 149 -38.19 -23.22 64.75
CA ILE A 149 -39.51 -22.81 65.25
C ILE A 149 -40.50 -23.97 65.17
N LEU A 150 -40.59 -24.64 64.01
CA LEU A 150 -41.50 -25.78 63.83
C LEU A 150 -41.15 -26.94 64.77
N GLU A 151 -39.88 -27.28 64.95
CA GLU A 151 -39.45 -28.32 65.89
C GLU A 151 -39.84 -27.95 67.34
N SER A 152 -39.72 -26.67 67.72
CA SER A 152 -40.17 -26.20 69.03
C SER A 152 -41.69 -26.27 69.21
N GLU A 153 -42.45 -26.00 68.15
CA GLU A 153 -43.91 -25.99 68.18
C GLU A 153 -44.48 -27.42 68.14
N VAL A 154 -43.84 -28.32 67.39
CA VAL A 154 -44.10 -29.77 67.46
C VAL A 154 -43.80 -30.30 68.86
N GLY A 155 -42.70 -29.89 69.49
CA GLY A 155 -42.40 -30.25 70.88
C GLY A 155 -43.47 -29.80 71.87
N LYS A 156 -43.95 -28.56 71.77
CA LYS A 156 -45.04 -28.03 72.63
C LYS A 156 -46.37 -28.73 72.40
N SER A 157 -46.73 -29.00 71.15
CA SER A 157 -47.99 -29.69 70.81
C SER A 157 -47.99 -31.15 71.22
N VAL A 158 -46.84 -31.84 71.17
CA VAL A 158 -46.68 -33.19 71.73
C VAL A 158 -46.78 -33.18 73.25
N GLN A 159 -46.18 -32.18 73.92
CA GLN A 159 -46.30 -32.01 75.38
C GLN A 159 -47.75 -31.74 75.81
N ALA A 160 -48.46 -30.84 75.10
CA ALA A 160 -49.85 -30.51 75.38
C ALA A 160 -50.79 -31.69 75.13
N ASN A 161 -50.53 -32.51 74.11
CA ASN A 161 -51.28 -33.76 73.89
C ASN A 161 -50.97 -34.82 74.96
N MET A 162 -49.77 -34.83 75.55
CA MET A 162 -49.41 -35.78 76.60
C MET A 162 -50.06 -35.40 77.95
N GLU A 163 -50.13 -34.11 78.27
CA GLU A 163 -50.86 -33.58 79.44
C GLU A 163 -52.38 -33.79 79.29
N ALA A 164 -52.94 -33.64 78.08
CA ALA A 164 -54.36 -33.88 77.83
C ALA A 164 -54.77 -35.37 77.92
N VAL A 165 -53.84 -36.30 77.67
CA VAL A 165 -54.07 -37.74 77.83
C VAL A 165 -53.98 -38.17 79.30
N GLU A 166 -53.18 -37.49 80.12
CA GLU A 166 -53.12 -37.74 81.57
C GLU A 166 -54.36 -37.22 82.32
N ASP A 167 -54.95 -36.08 81.91
CA ASP A 167 -56.16 -35.52 82.55
C ASP A 167 -57.44 -36.35 82.26
N ASP A 168 -57.52 -37.06 81.14
CA ASP A 168 -58.70 -37.86 80.77
C ASP A 168 -58.78 -39.19 81.55
N ASP A 169 -57.64 -39.71 82.04
CA ASP A 169 -57.57 -40.94 82.86
C ASP A 169 -58.03 -40.68 84.32
N TYR A 170 -58.05 -39.42 84.79
CA TYR A 170 -58.55 -39.04 86.12
C TYR A 170 -60.06 -38.74 86.15
N ARG A 171 -60.75 -38.63 85.00
CA ARG A 171 -62.17 -38.25 84.95
C ARG A 171 -63.14 -39.44 84.96
N ALA A 172 -62.64 -40.67 84.91
CA ALA A 172 -63.44 -41.91 84.80
C ALA A 172 -63.74 -42.61 86.15
N GLN A 173 -63.66 -41.92 87.28
CA GLN A 173 -64.01 -42.49 88.60
C GLN A 173 -64.78 -41.48 89.47
N ASP A 174 -66.09 -41.33 89.23
CA ASP A 174 -67.01 -40.86 90.26
C ASP A 174 -68.10 -41.94 90.48
N PRO A 175 -68.32 -42.39 91.74
CA PRO A 175 -69.30 -43.44 92.04
C PRO A 175 -70.74 -42.90 91.96
N PRO A 176 -71.74 -43.77 91.71
CA PRO A 176 -73.12 -43.32 91.53
C PRO A 176 -73.73 -42.90 92.87
N GLU A 177 -74.17 -41.64 92.96
CA GLU A 177 -75.04 -41.20 94.07
C GLU A 177 -76.49 -41.66 93.81
N GLU A 178 -76.84 -42.69 94.55
CA GLU A 178 -78.18 -43.12 94.89
C GLU A 178 -78.92 -41.97 95.58
N ASN A 179 -80.12 -41.61 95.13
CA ASN A 179 -81.08 -41.05 96.07
C ASN A 179 -82.53 -41.47 95.80
N VAL A 180 -83.03 -42.10 96.86
CA VAL A 180 -84.36 -42.60 97.11
C VAL A 180 -85.27 -41.41 97.40
N SER A 181 -86.40 -41.29 96.70
CA SER A 181 -87.73 -41.51 97.28
C SER A 181 -88.86 -41.09 96.33
#